data_AF-A0A958NEX8-F1
#
_entry.id   AF-A0A958NEX8-F1
#
_cell.length_a   1.000
_cell.length_b   1.000
_cell.length_c   1.000
_cell.angle_alpha   90.00
_cell.angle_beta   90.00
_cell.angle_gamma   90.00
#
_symmetry.space_group_name_H-M   'P 1'
#
loop_
_entity.id
_entity.type
_entity.pdbx_description
1 polymer ?
#
loop_
_entity_poly.entity_id
_entity_poly.type
_entity_poly.pdbx_seq_one_letter_code
_entity_poly.pdbx_strand_id
1 'polypeptide(L)'
;MKVYQLLLFVPVLTLWVSCQPEEPETPTKTAMEGVWVVSEAYDENGDTITKKIAFPISAFHLSSDNTVISTGGPMFMHIVYGNNKYTTIASSIDQVFNYAGLDFNGGEFFVGGGVQDRFTMEMKLEGLPGQKTLTTLLDLIGITQDYLDVVVYHKFKDVKVSFENDYQTMIWEFDAATQAVYNTKNNYGEYVLWEGWPVANFMKGRFVFQKRSTDLNEVVTNAL
;
A
#
# COMPACT_ATOMS: atom_id res chain seq x y z
N MET A 1 22.55 60.50 -63.82
CA MET A 1 21.76 59.31 -63.44
C MET A 1 22.33 58.77 -62.13
N LYS A 2 21.61 58.92 -61.02
CA LYS A 2 21.97 58.36 -59.71
C LYS A 2 21.14 57.09 -59.51
N VAL A 3 21.79 55.94 -59.41
CA VAL A 3 21.15 54.68 -59.05
C VAL A 3 21.37 54.49 -57.55
N TYR A 4 20.29 54.56 -56.76
CA TYR A 4 20.31 54.21 -55.35
C TYR A 4 20.20 52.68 -55.22
N GLN A 5 21.25 52.02 -54.75
CA GLN A 5 21.18 50.63 -54.30
C GLN A 5 20.50 50.60 -52.92
N LEU A 6 19.26 50.11 -52.88
CA LEU A 6 18.53 49.85 -51.65
C LEU A 6 18.94 48.46 -51.13
N LEU A 7 19.75 48.43 -50.07
CA LEU A 7 20.08 47.23 -49.30
C LEU A 7 18.84 46.80 -48.49
N LEU A 8 18.24 45.67 -48.86
CA LEU A 8 17.18 45.02 -48.09
C LEU A 8 17.83 44.10 -47.04
N PHE A 9 17.93 44.59 -45.81
CA PHE A 9 18.35 43.83 -44.64
C PHE A 9 17.15 42.99 -44.16
N VAL A 10 17.19 41.68 -44.35
CA VAL A 10 16.22 40.74 -43.78
C VAL A 10 16.70 40.34 -42.39
N PRO A 11 16.03 40.69 -41.28
CA PRO A 11 16.37 40.14 -39.99
C PRO A 11 15.87 38.69 -39.92
N VAL A 12 16.81 37.74 -39.90
CA VAL A 12 16.53 36.34 -39.58
C VAL A 12 16.18 36.28 -38.09
N LEU A 13 14.88 36.20 -37.78
CA LEU A 13 14.37 35.90 -36.45
C LEU A 13 14.70 34.44 -36.13
N THR A 14 15.79 34.18 -35.42
CA THR A 14 16.07 32.87 -34.84
C THR A 14 15.20 32.70 -33.60
N LEU A 15 14.05 32.02 -33.76
CA LEU A 15 13.26 31.51 -32.66
C LEU A 15 14.06 30.41 -31.95
N TRP A 16 14.72 30.77 -30.86
CA TRP A 16 15.25 29.80 -29.90
C TRP A 16 14.06 29.21 -29.14
N VAL A 17 13.46 28.17 -29.70
CA VAL A 17 12.63 27.24 -28.90
C VAL A 17 13.61 26.53 -27.98
N SER A 18 13.76 27.05 -26.76
CA SER A 18 14.35 26.29 -25.67
C SER A 18 13.43 25.09 -25.43
N CYS A 19 13.75 23.98 -26.07
CA CYS A 19 13.25 22.68 -25.67
C CYS A 19 13.90 22.41 -24.30
N GLN A 20 13.23 22.78 -23.21
CA GLN A 20 13.63 22.29 -21.90
C GLN A 20 13.49 20.76 -21.99
N PRO A 21 14.57 19.98 -21.77
CA PRO A 21 14.40 18.56 -21.61
C PRO A 21 13.45 18.38 -20.42
N GLU A 22 12.28 17.78 -20.66
CA GLU A 22 11.42 17.30 -19.58
C GLU A 22 12.31 16.44 -18.67
N GLU A 23 12.36 16.78 -17.39
CA GLU A 23 13.09 15.96 -16.43
C GLU A 23 12.52 14.54 -16.52
N PRO A 24 13.37 13.50 -16.60
CA PRO A 24 12.88 12.14 -16.71
C PRO A 24 11.98 11.85 -15.51
N GLU A 25 10.74 11.47 -15.78
CA GLU A 25 9.78 11.12 -14.73
C GLU A 25 10.38 10.03 -13.83
N THR A 26 10.24 10.21 -12.52
CA THR A 26 10.80 9.27 -11.55
C THR A 26 10.10 7.92 -11.69
N PRO A 27 10.83 6.80 -11.82
CA PRO A 27 10.21 5.48 -11.91
C PRO A 27 9.28 5.23 -10.71
N THR A 28 8.09 4.66 -10.97
CA THR A 28 7.05 4.50 -9.95
C THR A 28 7.56 3.75 -8.73
N LYS A 29 8.38 2.70 -8.92
CA LYS A 29 8.98 1.96 -7.81
C LYS A 29 9.78 2.87 -6.89
N THR A 30 10.67 3.68 -7.45
CA THR A 30 11.49 4.64 -6.69
C THR A 30 10.64 5.70 -6.01
N ALA A 31 9.57 6.17 -6.66
CA ALA A 31 8.63 7.12 -6.07
C ALA A 31 7.89 6.53 -4.85
N MET A 32 7.55 5.24 -4.88
CA MET A 32 6.88 4.52 -3.79
C MET A 32 7.79 4.25 -2.59
N GLU A 33 9.11 4.25 -2.73
CA GLU A 33 10.02 3.92 -1.64
C GLU A 33 9.93 4.93 -0.46
N GLY A 34 10.02 4.40 0.76
CA GLY A 34 10.03 5.17 2.01
C GLY A 34 8.92 4.80 3.00
N VAL A 35 8.75 5.64 4.02
CA VAL A 35 7.72 5.48 5.06
C VAL A 35 6.50 6.33 4.73
N TRP A 36 5.33 5.70 4.79
CA TRP A 36 4.06 6.27 4.38
C TRP A 36 3.00 6.02 5.45
N VAL A 37 2.21 7.03 5.78
CA VAL A 37 1.11 6.93 6.75
C VAL A 37 -0.20 7.20 6.06
N VAL A 38 -1.18 6.31 6.23
CA VAL A 38 -2.55 6.55 5.75
C VAL A 38 -3.14 7.74 6.52
N SER A 39 -3.43 8.80 5.78
CA SER A 39 -4.03 10.04 6.27
C SER A 39 -5.54 10.06 6.06
N GLU A 40 -6.00 9.52 4.93
CA GLU A 40 -7.41 9.44 4.58
C GLU A 40 -7.71 8.10 3.92
N ALA A 41 -8.91 7.57 4.16
CA ALA A 41 -9.40 6.38 3.49
C ALA A 41 -10.90 6.48 3.25
N TYR A 42 -11.30 6.06 2.06
CA TYR A 42 -12.67 6.12 1.56
C TYR A 42 -13.05 4.76 0.99
N ASP A 43 -14.27 4.30 1.27
CA ASP A 43 -14.81 3.09 0.64
C ASP A 43 -15.31 3.37 -0.79
N GLU A 44 -15.89 2.35 -1.43
CA GLU A 44 -16.41 2.42 -2.79
C GLU A 44 -17.55 3.45 -2.99
N ASN A 45 -18.25 3.81 -1.92
CA ASN A 45 -19.32 4.81 -1.94
C ASN A 45 -18.79 6.23 -1.66
N GLY A 46 -17.50 6.35 -1.33
CA GLY A 46 -16.88 7.59 -0.91
C GLY A 46 -17.06 7.92 0.57
N ASP A 47 -17.57 6.99 1.39
CA ASP A 47 -17.71 7.20 2.82
C ASP A 47 -16.34 7.05 3.50
N THR A 48 -16.05 7.93 4.47
CA THR A 48 -14.78 7.88 5.19
C THR A 48 -14.69 6.64 6.09
N ILE A 49 -13.63 5.86 5.91
CA ILE A 49 -13.32 4.67 6.69
C ILE A 49 -12.01 4.78 7.49
N THR A 50 -11.33 5.93 7.46
CA THR A 50 -10.02 6.14 8.13
C THR A 50 -10.01 5.64 9.59
N LYS A 51 -11.03 5.99 10.38
CA LYS A 51 -11.13 5.58 11.79
C LYS A 51 -11.39 4.07 12.00
N LYS A 52 -11.89 3.38 10.98
CA LYS A 52 -12.17 1.93 11.03
C LYS A 52 -10.90 1.11 10.77
N ILE A 53 -9.93 1.68 10.07
CA ILE A 53 -8.70 1.00 9.66
C ILE A 53 -7.46 1.49 10.42
N ALA A 54 -7.55 2.65 11.06
CA ALA A 54 -6.47 3.21 11.86
C ALA A 54 -6.58 2.77 13.32
N PHE A 55 -5.63 1.97 13.81
CA PHE A 55 -5.37 1.88 15.24
C PHE A 55 -3.91 1.49 15.57
N PRO A 56 -3.18 2.33 16.33
CA PRO A 56 -3.35 3.80 16.35
C PRO A 56 -3.24 4.41 14.94
N ILE A 57 -2.44 3.83 14.06
CA ILE A 57 -2.20 4.32 12.68
C ILE A 57 -2.03 3.15 11.69
N SER A 58 -2.31 3.38 10.41
CA SER A 58 -1.87 2.47 9.34
C SER A 58 -0.65 3.07 8.65
N ALA A 59 0.51 2.45 8.82
CA ALA A 59 1.77 2.91 8.26
C ALA A 59 2.49 1.79 7.50
N PHE A 60 3.30 2.17 6.53
CA PHE A 60 4.00 1.30 5.60
C PHE A 60 5.42 1.78 5.42
N HIS A 61 6.37 0.86 5.45
CA HIS A 61 7.70 1.05 4.90
C HIS A 61 7.81 0.20 3.64
N LEU A 62 8.07 0.87 2.51
CA LEU A 62 8.26 0.26 1.20
C LEU A 62 9.73 0.35 0.82
N SER A 63 10.39 -0.80 0.73
CA SER A 63 11.82 -0.91 0.50
C SER A 63 12.15 -1.12 -0.99
N SER A 64 13.37 -0.76 -1.38
CA SER A 64 13.86 -0.93 -2.76
C SER A 64 13.98 -2.39 -3.21
N ASP A 65 14.01 -3.34 -2.27
CA ASP A 65 14.05 -4.79 -2.51
C ASP A 65 12.67 -5.44 -2.65
N ASN A 66 11.60 -4.63 -2.76
CA ASN A 66 10.18 -5.02 -2.78
C ASN A 66 9.59 -5.34 -1.41
N THR A 67 10.35 -5.29 -0.31
CA THR A 67 9.81 -5.61 1.02
C THR A 67 8.81 -4.55 1.47
N VAL A 68 7.72 -5.02 2.10
CA VAL A 68 6.75 -4.20 2.83
C VAL A 68 6.80 -4.58 4.30
N ILE A 69 6.97 -3.56 5.16
CA ILE A 69 6.80 -3.69 6.61
C ILE A 69 5.68 -2.73 7.00
N SER A 70 4.64 -3.22 7.67
CA SER A 70 3.43 -2.41 7.84
C SER A 70 2.64 -2.69 9.13
N THR A 71 1.98 -1.64 9.63
CA THR A 71 0.91 -1.74 10.62
C THR A 71 -0.49 -1.76 9.99
N GLY A 72 -0.59 -1.78 8.66
CA GLY A 72 -1.81 -1.75 7.86
C GLY A 72 -2.66 -3.02 7.92
N GLY A 73 -2.45 -3.89 8.91
CA GLY A 73 -3.25 -5.11 9.11
C GLY A 73 -4.76 -4.88 9.06
N PRO A 74 -5.33 -3.94 9.85
CA PRO A 74 -6.76 -3.66 9.82
C PRO A 74 -7.24 -3.08 8.49
N MET A 75 -6.40 -2.30 7.81
CA MET A 75 -6.72 -1.81 6.47
C MET A 75 -6.96 -3.00 5.54
N PHE A 76 -6.03 -3.97 5.49
CA PHE A 76 -6.22 -5.16 4.65
C PHE A 76 -7.31 -6.09 5.16
N MET A 77 -7.51 -6.23 6.47
CA MET A 77 -8.64 -6.98 7.00
C MET A 77 -9.97 -6.35 6.59
N HIS A 78 -10.07 -5.02 6.62
CA HIS A 78 -11.26 -4.30 6.15
C HIS A 78 -11.45 -4.49 4.64
N ILE A 79 -10.36 -4.44 3.86
CA ILE A 79 -10.40 -4.70 2.41
C ILE A 79 -10.89 -6.13 2.14
N VAL A 80 -10.34 -7.14 2.81
CA VAL A 80 -10.64 -8.55 2.51
C VAL A 80 -12.02 -8.95 3.04
N TYR A 81 -12.31 -8.63 4.29
CA TYR A 81 -13.44 -9.19 5.03
C TYR A 81 -14.61 -8.22 5.20
N GLY A 82 -14.44 -6.96 4.79
CA GLY A 82 -15.45 -5.93 4.87
C GLY A 82 -15.81 -5.51 6.29
N ASN A 83 -16.94 -4.82 6.40
CA ASN A 83 -17.40 -4.21 7.64
C ASN A 83 -18.28 -5.20 8.43
N ASN A 84 -17.67 -6.00 9.30
CA ASN A 84 -18.42 -6.86 10.21
C ASN A 84 -17.90 -6.70 11.66
N LYS A 85 -18.77 -6.98 12.64
CA LYS A 85 -18.40 -6.79 14.07
C LYS A 85 -17.19 -7.62 14.48
N TYR A 86 -17.01 -8.77 13.83
CA TYR A 86 -15.90 -9.68 14.08
C TYR A 86 -14.58 -9.09 13.59
N THR A 87 -14.52 -8.48 12.40
CA THR A 87 -13.31 -7.83 11.86
C THR A 87 -12.90 -6.64 12.70
N THR A 88 -13.85 -5.84 13.19
CA THR A 88 -13.57 -4.72 14.09
C THR A 88 -12.96 -5.17 15.42
N ILE A 89 -13.55 -6.20 16.05
CA ILE A 89 -13.08 -6.68 17.36
C ILE A 89 -11.73 -7.37 17.21
N ALA A 90 -11.61 -8.26 16.23
CA ALA A 90 -10.38 -9.00 15.96
C ALA A 90 -9.22 -8.09 15.57
N SER A 91 -9.44 -7.11 14.70
CA SER A 91 -8.36 -6.19 14.29
C SER A 91 -7.86 -5.36 15.47
N SER A 92 -8.77 -4.88 16.34
CA SER A 92 -8.39 -4.13 17.53
C SER A 92 -7.59 -4.98 18.52
N ILE A 93 -7.99 -6.25 18.69
CA ILE A 93 -7.32 -7.17 19.60
C ILE A 93 -5.91 -7.52 19.07
N ASP A 94 -5.79 -8.06 17.85
CA ASP A 94 -4.50 -8.47 17.30
C ASP A 94 -3.52 -7.29 17.16
N GLN A 95 -4.01 -6.09 16.87
CA GLN A 95 -3.15 -4.92 16.84
C GLN A 95 -2.61 -4.54 18.21
N VAL A 96 -3.43 -4.52 19.27
CA VAL A 96 -2.93 -4.17 20.61
C VAL A 96 -1.77 -5.09 21.02
N PHE A 97 -1.86 -6.38 20.70
CA PHE A 97 -0.78 -7.33 20.98
C PHE A 97 0.43 -7.18 20.04
N ASN A 98 0.22 -6.99 18.74
CA ASN A 98 1.31 -6.77 17.78
C ASN A 98 2.08 -5.46 18.06
N TYR A 99 1.39 -4.38 18.44
CA TYR A 99 2.02 -3.10 18.81
C TYR A 99 2.79 -3.18 20.13
N ALA A 100 2.30 -3.93 21.11
CA ALA A 100 3.04 -4.16 22.36
C ALA A 100 4.35 -4.94 22.13
N GLY A 101 4.44 -5.74 21.07
CA GLY A 101 5.63 -6.50 20.66
C GLY A 101 6.45 -5.91 19.51
N LEU A 102 6.01 -4.82 18.87
CA LEU A 102 6.54 -4.30 17.60
C LEU A 102 6.60 -5.35 16.47
N ASP A 103 5.62 -6.26 16.43
CA ASP A 103 5.51 -7.27 15.38
C ASP A 103 4.73 -6.71 14.18
N PHE A 104 5.46 -6.34 13.12
CA PHE A 104 4.86 -5.74 11.92
C PHE A 104 4.46 -6.79 10.90
N ASN A 105 3.34 -6.56 10.23
CA ASN A 105 2.94 -7.40 9.12
C ASN A 105 3.92 -7.23 7.95
N GLY A 106 4.44 -8.35 7.48
CA GLY A 106 5.30 -8.42 6.31
C GLY A 106 4.52 -8.55 5.00
N GLY A 107 5.12 -8.10 3.91
CA GLY A 107 4.57 -8.25 2.57
C GLY A 107 5.61 -7.94 1.50
N GLU A 108 5.17 -7.96 0.25
CA GLU A 108 5.96 -7.57 -0.90
C GLU A 108 5.13 -6.69 -1.85
N PHE A 109 5.79 -5.79 -2.57
CA PHE A 109 5.15 -5.02 -3.64
C PHE A 109 5.94 -5.10 -4.94
N PHE A 110 5.23 -5.14 -6.07
CA PHE A 110 5.82 -5.36 -7.38
C PHE A 110 5.35 -4.29 -8.36
N VAL A 111 6.31 -3.62 -8.97
CA VAL A 111 6.10 -2.57 -9.98
C VAL A 111 6.93 -2.91 -11.21
N GLY A 112 6.35 -2.73 -12.40
CA GLY A 112 7.09 -2.84 -13.66
C GLY A 112 8.20 -1.78 -13.80
N GLY A 113 9.01 -1.88 -14.85
CA GLY A 113 10.05 -0.90 -15.13
C GLY A 113 9.48 0.46 -15.57
N GLY A 114 10.15 1.56 -15.18
CA GLY A 114 9.77 2.92 -15.57
C GLY A 114 8.57 3.47 -14.78
N VAL A 115 7.79 4.33 -15.42
CA VAL A 115 6.56 4.90 -14.86
C VAL A 115 5.39 3.99 -15.16
N GLN A 116 4.70 3.58 -14.10
CA GLN A 116 3.56 2.69 -14.09
C GLN A 116 2.45 3.33 -13.25
N ASP A 117 1.20 3.20 -13.70
CA ASP A 117 0.02 3.66 -12.97
C ASP A 117 -0.57 2.56 -12.07
N ARG A 118 -0.01 1.35 -12.13
CA ARG A 118 -0.49 0.18 -11.40
C ARG A 118 0.66 -0.67 -10.85
N PHE A 119 0.37 -1.33 -9.74
CA PHE A 119 1.30 -2.23 -9.07
C PHE A 119 0.56 -3.43 -8.46
N THR A 120 1.33 -4.42 -8.00
CA THR A 120 0.82 -5.55 -7.22
C THR A 120 1.31 -5.47 -5.79
N MET A 121 0.42 -5.72 -4.84
CA MET A 121 0.71 -5.81 -3.41
C MET A 121 0.42 -7.22 -2.91
N GLU A 122 1.34 -7.84 -2.19
CA GLU A 122 1.14 -9.08 -1.44
C GLU A 122 1.33 -8.80 0.05
N MET A 123 0.31 -9.06 0.87
CA MET A 123 0.39 -8.92 2.32
C MET A 123 0.26 -10.27 2.99
N LYS A 124 1.15 -10.56 3.93
CA LYS A 124 1.02 -11.70 4.83
C LYS A 124 0.04 -11.32 5.93
N LEU A 125 -1.13 -11.96 5.96
CA LEU A 125 -2.05 -11.89 7.10
C LEU A 125 -2.00 -13.23 7.84
N GLU A 126 -1.62 -13.18 9.11
CA GLU A 126 -1.56 -14.35 9.97
C GLU A 126 -2.92 -14.58 10.64
N GLY A 127 -3.48 -15.78 10.44
CA GLY A 127 -4.71 -16.22 11.07
C GLY A 127 -6.00 -15.69 10.43
N LEU A 128 -7.10 -16.35 10.79
CA LEU A 128 -8.41 -15.72 10.87
C LEU A 128 -8.33 -14.54 11.85
N PRO A 129 -9.12 -13.47 11.65
CA PRO A 129 -9.15 -12.33 12.55
C PRO A 129 -9.21 -12.74 14.05
N GLY A 130 -8.27 -12.28 14.89
CA GLY A 130 -8.25 -12.50 16.35
C GLY A 130 -7.61 -13.82 16.78
N GLN A 131 -7.09 -14.59 15.83
CA GLN A 131 -6.58 -15.93 16.06
C GLN A 131 -5.20 -15.93 16.70
N LYS A 132 -4.28 -15.07 16.27
CA LYS A 132 -2.94 -14.96 16.88
C LYS A 132 -3.05 -14.58 18.36
N THR A 133 -3.93 -13.64 18.68
CA THR A 133 -4.22 -13.32 20.09
C THR A 133 -4.91 -14.46 20.82
N LEU A 134 -5.87 -15.15 20.19
CA LEU A 134 -6.51 -16.31 20.80
C LEU A 134 -5.50 -17.43 21.08
N THR A 135 -4.62 -17.77 20.15
CA THR A 135 -3.52 -18.72 20.33
C THR A 135 -2.59 -18.25 21.45
N THR A 136 -2.19 -16.98 21.47
CA THR A 136 -1.36 -16.40 22.56
C THR A 136 -2.04 -16.49 23.93
N LEU A 137 -3.34 -16.21 24.02
CA LEU A 137 -4.11 -16.34 25.26
C LEU A 137 -4.24 -17.80 25.71
N LEU A 138 -4.48 -18.70 24.76
CA LEU A 138 -4.57 -20.14 25.01
C LEU A 138 -3.22 -20.70 25.46
N ASP A 139 -2.11 -20.28 24.85
CA ASP A 139 -0.75 -20.63 25.25
C ASP A 139 -0.42 -20.14 26.67
N LEU A 140 -0.82 -18.91 27.03
CA LEU A 140 -0.64 -18.37 28.39
C LEU A 140 -1.36 -19.19 29.48
N ILE A 141 -2.42 -19.91 29.12
CA ILE A 141 -3.14 -20.83 30.02
C ILE A 141 -2.80 -22.31 29.78
N GLY A 142 -1.77 -22.59 28.97
CA GLY A 142 -1.21 -23.92 28.75
C GLY A 142 -1.96 -24.79 27.73
N ILE A 143 -2.75 -24.18 26.83
CA ILE A 143 -3.49 -24.86 25.77
C ILE A 143 -2.88 -24.47 24.41
N THR A 144 -1.94 -25.26 23.91
CA THR A 144 -1.34 -25.05 22.57
C THR A 144 -2.25 -25.61 21.48
N GLN A 145 -2.51 -24.85 20.41
CA GLN A 145 -3.40 -25.25 19.31
C GLN A 145 -2.83 -24.91 17.93
N ASP A 146 -1.87 -25.71 17.45
CA ASP A 146 -1.14 -25.50 16.17
C ASP A 146 -2.05 -25.43 14.93
N TYR A 147 -3.26 -26.01 14.98
CA TYR A 147 -4.19 -25.97 13.83
C TYR A 147 -4.80 -24.58 13.57
N LEU A 148 -4.61 -23.64 14.51
CA LEU A 148 -5.10 -22.28 14.40
C LEU A 148 -4.14 -21.38 13.59
N ASP A 149 -2.87 -21.74 13.37
CA ASP A 149 -1.92 -20.81 12.75
C ASP A 149 -1.90 -20.89 11.20
N VAL A 150 -3.01 -20.54 10.56
CA VAL A 150 -3.07 -20.47 9.08
C VAL A 150 -2.60 -19.09 8.62
N VAL A 151 -1.47 -19.04 7.91
CA VAL A 151 -0.99 -17.83 7.24
C VAL A 151 -1.56 -17.73 5.83
N VAL A 152 -2.26 -16.65 5.53
CA VAL A 152 -2.83 -16.38 4.21
C VAL A 152 -2.16 -15.15 3.60
N TYR A 153 -1.54 -15.36 2.44
CA TYR A 153 -0.96 -14.34 1.59
C TYR A 153 -2.05 -13.73 0.72
N HIS A 154 -2.32 -12.45 0.91
CA HIS A 154 -3.34 -11.70 0.19
C HIS A 154 -2.68 -10.87 -0.90
N LYS A 155 -2.87 -11.27 -2.15
CA LYS A 155 -2.32 -10.60 -3.32
C LYS A 155 -3.39 -9.77 -4.01
N PHE A 156 -3.13 -8.48 -4.15
CA PHE A 156 -3.94 -7.53 -4.91
C PHE A 156 -3.15 -7.09 -6.13
N LYS A 157 -3.55 -7.59 -7.30
CA LYS A 157 -2.97 -7.23 -8.59
C LYS A 157 -3.66 -6.00 -9.16
N ASP A 158 -2.93 -5.21 -9.93
CA ASP A 158 -3.45 -4.04 -10.65
C ASP A 158 -4.07 -2.99 -9.72
N VAL A 159 -3.48 -2.79 -8.53
CA VAL A 159 -3.81 -1.67 -7.64
C VAL A 159 -3.31 -0.39 -8.29
N LYS A 160 -4.19 0.58 -8.46
CA LYS A 160 -3.82 1.85 -9.08
C LYS A 160 -3.02 2.70 -8.08
N VAL A 161 -1.96 3.33 -8.56
CA VAL A 161 -1.11 4.25 -7.79
C VAL A 161 -0.95 5.57 -8.53
N SER A 162 -1.01 6.65 -7.77
CA SER A 162 -0.71 8.00 -8.26
C SER A 162 -0.05 8.84 -7.17
N PHE A 163 0.65 9.89 -7.58
CA PHE A 163 1.30 10.83 -6.67
C PHE A 163 0.77 12.24 -6.93
N GLU A 164 0.72 13.06 -5.88
CA GLU A 164 0.62 14.51 -6.06
C GLU A 164 1.97 15.09 -6.53
N ASN A 165 1.95 16.31 -7.05
CA ASN A 165 3.10 16.93 -7.72
C ASN A 165 4.38 17.01 -6.85
N ASP A 166 4.23 17.02 -5.53
CA ASP A 166 5.35 17.13 -4.57
C ASP A 166 5.92 15.76 -4.13
N TYR A 167 5.32 14.66 -4.61
CA TYR A 167 5.65 13.29 -4.21
C TYR A 167 5.61 13.05 -2.68
N GLN A 168 4.92 13.93 -1.93
CA GLN A 168 4.67 13.76 -0.50
C GLN A 168 3.33 13.09 -0.24
N THR A 169 2.42 13.16 -1.20
CA THR A 169 1.16 12.42 -1.18
C THR A 169 1.16 11.29 -2.21
N MET A 170 0.91 10.08 -1.75
CA MET A 170 0.68 8.90 -2.59
C MET A 170 -0.77 8.44 -2.42
N ILE A 171 -1.42 7.99 -3.49
CA ILE A 171 -2.81 7.54 -3.47
C ILE A 171 -2.85 6.13 -4.04
N TRP A 172 -3.47 5.21 -3.31
CA TRP A 172 -3.82 3.88 -3.82
C TRP A 172 -5.31 3.78 -4.05
N GLU A 173 -5.70 3.22 -5.19
CA GLU A 173 -7.10 2.92 -5.50
C GLU A 173 -7.25 1.43 -5.81
N PHE A 174 -8.08 0.76 -5.01
CA PHE A 174 -8.55 -0.59 -5.24
C PHE A 174 -9.83 -0.46 -6.06
N ASP A 175 -9.72 -0.54 -7.38
CA ASP A 175 -10.79 -0.24 -8.32
C ASP A 175 -11.35 -1.51 -8.98
N ALA A 176 -12.18 -1.35 -10.02
CA ALA A 176 -12.76 -2.48 -10.75
C ALA A 176 -11.75 -3.32 -11.54
N ALA A 177 -10.54 -2.80 -11.79
CA ALA A 177 -9.48 -3.54 -12.45
C ALA A 177 -8.60 -4.32 -11.45
N THR A 178 -8.63 -3.96 -10.16
CA THR A 178 -7.92 -4.69 -9.11
C THR A 178 -8.43 -6.12 -8.95
N GLN A 179 -7.52 -7.09 -8.88
CA GLN A 179 -7.85 -8.51 -8.72
C GLN A 179 -7.21 -9.09 -7.46
N ALA A 180 -8.00 -9.78 -6.64
CA ALA A 180 -7.52 -10.47 -5.46
C ALA A 180 -7.19 -11.95 -5.74
N VAL A 181 -6.11 -12.45 -5.15
CA VAL A 181 -5.75 -13.88 -5.09
C VAL A 181 -5.26 -14.17 -3.67
N TYR A 182 -5.79 -15.23 -3.06
CA TYR A 182 -5.42 -15.62 -1.70
C TYR A 182 -4.74 -16.97 -1.72
N ASN A 183 -3.60 -17.07 -1.04
CA ASN A 183 -2.79 -18.28 -1.03
C ASN A 183 -2.32 -18.63 0.38
N THR A 184 -2.20 -19.92 0.68
CA THR A 184 -1.34 -20.41 1.76
C THR A 184 -0.03 -20.92 1.17
N LYS A 185 0.91 -21.31 2.03
CA LYS A 185 2.10 -22.07 1.61
C LYS A 185 2.01 -23.49 2.14
N ASN A 186 2.35 -24.47 1.30
CA ASN A 186 2.49 -25.86 1.74
C ASN A 186 3.80 -26.04 2.55
N ASN A 187 4.06 -27.25 3.02
CA ASN A 187 5.27 -27.61 3.76
C ASN A 187 6.58 -27.49 2.94
N TYR A 188 6.50 -27.24 1.63
CA TYR A 188 7.64 -26.97 0.75
C TYR A 188 7.79 -25.47 0.44
N GLY A 189 6.92 -24.62 0.99
CA GLY A 189 6.92 -23.18 0.74
C GLY A 189 6.24 -22.75 -0.56
N GLU A 190 5.59 -23.67 -1.28
CA GLU A 190 4.92 -23.39 -2.55
C GLU A 190 3.53 -22.80 -2.29
N TYR A 191 3.12 -21.86 -3.13
CA TYR A 191 1.80 -21.25 -3.04
C TYR A 191 0.70 -22.25 -3.40
N VAL A 192 -0.28 -22.40 -2.51
CA VAL A 192 -1.50 -23.17 -2.72
C VAL A 192 -2.68 -22.20 -2.68
N LEU A 193 -3.65 -22.35 -3.58
CA LEU A 193 -4.84 -21.50 -3.57
C LEU A 193 -5.62 -21.71 -2.26
N TRP A 194 -6.00 -20.61 -1.62
CA TRP A 194 -6.83 -20.63 -0.44
C TRP A 194 -8.25 -20.18 -0.80
N GLU A 195 -9.22 -21.07 -0.59
CA GLU A 195 -10.64 -20.85 -0.95
C GLU A 195 -11.51 -20.51 0.26
N GLY A 196 -10.92 -20.25 1.42
CA GLY A 196 -11.66 -19.99 2.66
C GLY A 196 -12.43 -18.66 2.70
N TRP A 197 -12.11 -17.72 1.80
CA TRP A 197 -12.86 -16.48 1.61
C TRP A 197 -13.02 -16.14 0.12
N PRO A 198 -14.21 -15.66 -0.32
CA PRO A 198 -14.41 -15.31 -1.71
C PRO A 198 -13.55 -14.11 -2.15
N VAL A 199 -12.69 -14.31 -3.14
CA VAL A 199 -11.86 -13.25 -3.75
C VAL A 199 -12.67 -12.18 -4.49
N ALA A 200 -13.93 -12.44 -4.81
CA ALA A 200 -14.82 -11.49 -5.47
C ALA A 200 -15.39 -10.42 -4.52
N ASN A 201 -15.25 -10.62 -3.21
CA ASN A 201 -15.94 -9.83 -2.18
C ASN A 201 -15.03 -8.82 -1.46
N PHE A 202 -13.83 -8.56 -1.96
CA PHE A 202 -12.98 -7.55 -1.34
C PHE A 202 -13.53 -6.14 -1.59
N MET A 203 -13.40 -5.29 -0.59
CA MET A 203 -13.83 -3.90 -0.64
C MET A 203 -12.92 -3.10 -1.55
N LYS A 204 -13.54 -2.37 -2.47
CA LYS A 204 -12.89 -1.29 -3.22
C LYS A 204 -12.76 -0.06 -2.35
N GLY A 205 -11.83 0.81 -2.69
CA GLY A 205 -11.61 2.03 -1.93
C GLY A 205 -10.39 2.82 -2.36
N ARG A 206 -10.27 4.02 -1.79
CA ARG A 206 -9.20 4.98 -2.03
C ARG A 206 -8.49 5.28 -0.73
N PHE A 207 -7.17 5.15 -0.72
CA PHE A 207 -6.31 5.36 0.44
C PHE A 207 -5.27 6.43 0.11
N VAL A 208 -5.19 7.46 0.94
CA VAL A 208 -4.29 8.60 0.77
C VAL A 208 -3.19 8.52 1.81
N PHE A 209 -1.95 8.52 1.35
CA PHE A 209 -0.76 8.33 2.15
C PHE A 209 0.07 9.61 2.19
N GLN A 210 0.61 9.92 3.36
CA GLN A 210 1.53 11.02 3.58
C GLN A 210 2.92 10.48 3.89
N LYS A 211 3.92 10.97 3.17
CA LYS A 211 5.32 10.56 3.33
C LYS A 211 5.86 11.03 4.68
N ARG A 212 6.73 10.22 5.29
CA ARG A 212 7.44 10.54 6.53
C ARG A 212 8.94 10.43 6.31
N SER A 213 9.69 11.33 6.93
CA SER A 213 11.16 11.34 6.94
C SER A 213 11.76 10.44 8.02
N THR A 214 10.96 10.09 9.03
CA THR A 214 11.33 9.24 10.18
C THR A 214 11.06 7.78 9.86
N ASP A 215 11.73 6.88 10.58
CA ASP A 215 11.53 5.44 10.41
C ASP A 215 10.14 4.97 10.91
N LEU A 216 9.76 3.75 10.52
CA LEU A 216 8.45 3.20 10.86
C LEU A 216 8.25 3.02 12.38
N ASN A 217 9.31 2.68 13.12
CA ASN A 217 9.23 2.48 14.57
C ASN A 217 8.97 3.80 15.30
N GLU A 218 9.66 4.87 14.88
CA GLU A 218 9.48 6.21 15.43
C GLU A 218 8.07 6.73 15.12
N VAL A 219 7.59 6.55 13.89
CA VAL A 219 6.22 6.92 13.49
C VAL A 219 5.18 6.21 14.35
N VAL A 220 5.38 4.91 14.61
CA VAL A 220 4.49 4.09 15.44
C VAL A 220 4.55 4.50 16.90
N THR A 221 5.76 4.65 17.46
CA THR A 221 5.97 5.01 18.87
C THR A 221 5.35 6.36 19.19
N ASN A 222 5.43 7.34 18.28
CA ASN A 222 4.84 8.67 18.45
C ASN A 222 3.31 8.69 18.36
N ALA A 223 2.69 7.61 17.86
CA ALA A 223 1.24 7.51 17.69
C ALA A 223 0.54 6.71 18.81
N LEU A 224 1.31 5.99 19.64
CA LEU A 224 0.84 5.26 20.82
C LEU A 224 0.67 6.21 22.02
#